data_AF-A0A0F7NGZ9-F1
#
_entry.id   AF-A0A0F7NGZ9-F1
#
_cell.length_a   1.000
_cell.length_b   1.000
_cell.length_c   1.000
_cell.angle_alpha   90.00
_cell.angle_beta   90.00
_cell.angle_gamma   90.00
#
_symmetry.space_group_name_H-M   'P 1'
#
loop_
_entity.id
_entity.type
_entity.pdbx_description
1 polymer ?
#
loop_
_entity_poly.entity_id
_entity_poly.type
_entity_poly.pdbx_seq_one_letter_code
_entity_poly.pdbx_strand_id
1 'polypeptide(L)'
;MRTLLGVGMIALVVAIVAPLGYRSMQTPSGSTASPAPVTPSSAEAPEPAEPAESPQRKRSGPVGEADGVVPEGTTVFDDGVPAVAGLDAALRTALREAATDAAAYGIDIRVNSGWRSPAYQDRLLRDAIGKYGSEEEAARWVATAETSPHVSGDAVDLGESDATMWLAEHGAAYGLCPVYRNEPWHYELRTEAIGGRCPPMYADPTQDPRMQS
;
A
#
# COMPACT_ATOMS: atom_id res chain seq x y z
N MET A 1 29.94 -23.35 55.28
CA MET A 1 29.61 -24.12 54.06
C MET A 1 29.64 -23.13 52.89
N ARG A 2 30.47 -23.19 51.82
CA ARG A 2 31.07 -24.33 51.06
C ARG A 2 29.98 -25.34 50.70
N THR A 3 29.56 -25.62 49.46
CA THR A 3 30.12 -25.46 48.08
C THR A 3 28.94 -25.33 47.06
N LEU A 4 29.05 -25.04 45.74
CA LEU A 4 30.15 -24.82 44.77
C LEU A 4 29.64 -23.92 43.59
N LEU A 5 30.33 -23.89 42.43
CA LEU A 5 29.89 -23.24 41.17
C LEU A 5 29.15 -24.19 40.22
N GLY A 6 28.33 -23.64 39.33
CA GLY A 6 27.85 -24.29 38.11
C GLY A 6 28.07 -23.39 36.88
N VAL A 7 29.16 -23.60 36.14
CA VAL A 7 29.47 -22.87 34.89
C VAL A 7 28.75 -23.55 33.73
N GLY A 8 27.96 -22.80 32.97
CA GLY A 8 27.30 -23.23 31.74
C GLY A 8 27.71 -22.36 30.55
N MET A 9 28.89 -22.62 29.97
CA MET A 9 29.33 -21.94 28.75
C MET A 9 28.93 -22.79 27.53
N ILE A 10 28.09 -22.27 26.63
CA ILE A 10 27.83 -22.91 25.33
C ILE A 10 27.89 -21.89 24.18
N ALA A 11 28.97 -22.03 23.42
CA ALA A 11 29.15 -21.78 21.98
C ALA A 11 28.48 -20.55 21.32
N LEU A 12 29.34 -19.57 21.03
CA LEU A 12 29.21 -18.65 19.89
C LEU A 12 29.21 -19.44 18.57
N VAL A 13 28.26 -19.18 17.66
CA VAL A 13 28.35 -19.59 16.25
C VAL A 13 28.24 -18.34 15.36
N VAL A 14 29.39 -17.92 14.82
CA VAL A 14 29.48 -16.88 13.80
C VAL A 14 29.44 -17.56 12.43
N ALA A 15 28.40 -17.28 11.64
CA ALA A 15 28.32 -17.69 10.24
C ALA A 15 28.70 -16.53 9.33
N ILE A 16 29.97 -16.47 8.92
CA ILE A 16 30.43 -15.59 7.84
C ILE A 16 30.20 -16.31 6.51
N VAL A 17 29.42 -15.72 5.61
CA VAL A 17 29.39 -16.09 4.19
C VAL A 17 29.70 -14.83 3.38
N ALA A 18 30.84 -14.85 2.69
CA ALA A 18 31.33 -13.75 1.87
C ALA A 18 30.62 -13.68 0.51
N PRO A 19 30.56 -12.50 -0.15
CA PRO A 19 29.85 -12.35 -1.42
C PRO A 19 30.66 -12.93 -2.59
N LEU A 20 30.10 -13.90 -3.30
CA LEU A 20 30.61 -14.35 -4.59
C LEU A 20 30.14 -13.39 -5.69
N GLY A 21 30.98 -12.40 -6.00
CA GLY A 21 30.86 -11.65 -7.24
C GLY A 21 31.35 -12.49 -8.43
N TYR A 22 30.59 -12.51 -9.53
CA TYR A 22 31.11 -12.86 -10.84
C TYR A 22 30.67 -11.81 -11.86
N ARG A 23 31.65 -11.24 -12.58
CA ARG A 23 31.42 -10.24 -13.63
C ARG A 23 31.43 -10.91 -15.00
N SER A 24 30.56 -10.39 -15.86
CA SER A 24 30.75 -10.21 -17.31
C SER A 24 31.09 -11.44 -18.17
N MET A 25 30.24 -11.72 -19.15
CA MET A 25 30.71 -11.79 -20.54
C MET A 25 29.67 -11.18 -21.49
N GLN A 26 30.11 -10.22 -22.31
CA GLN A 26 29.44 -9.84 -23.55
C GLN A 26 29.88 -10.82 -24.65
N THR A 27 29.01 -11.11 -25.62
CA THR A 27 29.41 -11.69 -26.91
C THR A 27 28.78 -10.91 -28.07
N PRO A 28 29.46 -10.75 -29.22
CA PRO A 28 29.11 -9.76 -30.24
C PRO A 28 28.40 -10.33 -31.48
N SER A 29 27.85 -9.39 -32.27
CA SER A 29 27.76 -9.36 -33.73
C SER A 29 27.30 -10.59 -34.54
N GLY A 30 26.22 -10.38 -35.31
CA GLY A 30 25.93 -11.10 -36.55
C GLY A 30 25.36 -10.15 -37.60
N SER A 31 26.19 -9.66 -38.52
CA SER A 31 25.76 -8.87 -39.68
C SER A 31 25.55 -9.75 -40.91
N THR A 32 24.45 -9.52 -41.64
CA THR A 32 24.31 -9.88 -43.06
C THR A 32 23.53 -8.78 -43.79
N ALA A 33 23.97 -8.42 -44.99
CA ALA A 33 23.38 -7.35 -45.78
C ALA A 33 23.40 -7.71 -47.29
N SER A 34 22.45 -7.12 -48.03
CA SER A 34 22.35 -7.00 -49.51
C SER A 34 21.98 -8.26 -50.33
N PRO A 35 21.42 -8.10 -51.57
CA PRO A 35 20.75 -6.93 -52.19
C PRO A 35 19.38 -7.23 -52.85
N ALA A 36 18.77 -6.21 -53.50
CA ALA A 36 17.43 -6.20 -54.13
C ALA A 36 17.34 -6.81 -55.56
N PRO A 37 16.15 -6.85 -56.19
CA PRO A 37 15.79 -5.79 -57.18
C PRO A 37 14.30 -5.33 -57.15
N VAL A 38 13.76 -4.76 -58.25
CA VAL A 38 12.88 -3.56 -58.26
C VAL A 38 11.50 -3.65 -58.95
N THR A 39 10.48 -2.98 -58.37
CA THR A 39 9.31 -2.25 -59.00
C THR A 39 8.28 -3.00 -59.89
N PRO A 40 7.07 -2.46 -60.23
CA PRO A 40 6.50 -1.11 -59.97
C PRO A 40 5.01 -1.02 -59.48
N SER A 41 4.62 0.20 -59.05
CA SER A 41 3.33 0.92 -59.26
C SER A 41 1.95 0.27 -58.96
N SER A 42 1.20 0.85 -58.00
CA SER A 42 -0.26 1.10 -58.12
C SER A 42 -0.80 2.16 -57.13
N ALA A 43 -1.72 2.98 -57.64
CA ALA A 43 -2.57 4.06 -57.08
C ALA A 43 -2.82 4.21 -55.56
N GLU A 44 -2.53 5.44 -55.07
CA GLU A 44 -3.47 6.45 -54.51
C GLU A 44 -4.57 6.05 -53.48
N ALA A 45 -4.40 6.53 -52.23
CA ALA A 45 -5.46 6.85 -51.24
C ALA A 45 -4.86 7.75 -50.12
N PRO A 46 -5.64 8.59 -49.39
CA PRO A 46 -5.09 9.71 -48.61
C PRO A 46 -4.52 9.33 -47.23
N GLU A 47 -3.68 10.20 -46.68
CA GLU A 47 -3.22 10.13 -45.28
C GLU A 47 -4.40 10.15 -44.30
N PRO A 48 -4.51 9.18 -43.38
CA PRO A 48 -5.34 9.35 -42.20
C PRO A 48 -4.64 10.36 -41.28
N ALA A 49 -5.35 11.42 -40.91
CA ALA A 49 -4.88 12.35 -39.87
C ALA A 49 -4.50 11.58 -38.60
N GLU A 50 -3.42 12.00 -37.93
CA GLU A 50 -2.98 11.39 -36.68
C GLU A 50 -4.16 11.31 -35.69
N PRO A 51 -4.47 10.14 -35.12
CA PRO A 51 -5.53 10.04 -34.13
C PRO A 51 -5.09 10.83 -32.91
N ALA A 52 -5.81 11.90 -32.60
CA ALA A 52 -5.60 12.68 -31.39
C ALA A 52 -5.53 11.74 -30.18
N GLU A 53 -4.40 11.74 -29.46
CA GLU A 53 -4.19 10.84 -28.33
C GLU A 53 -5.31 10.99 -27.30
N SER A 54 -6.19 9.99 -27.20
CA SER A 54 -7.20 9.92 -26.16
C SER A 54 -6.51 10.06 -24.79
N PRO A 55 -6.92 11.00 -23.90
CA PRO A 55 -6.23 11.28 -22.63
C PRO A 55 -6.06 10.07 -21.72
N GLN A 56 -6.84 9.01 -21.92
CA GLN A 56 -6.78 7.74 -21.19
C GLN A 56 -5.46 6.97 -21.41
N ARG A 57 -4.82 7.06 -22.58
CA ARG A 57 -3.60 6.26 -22.87
C ARG A 57 -2.34 6.70 -22.12
N LYS A 58 -2.31 7.91 -21.54
CA LYS A 58 -1.15 8.42 -20.78
C LYS A 58 -1.12 8.02 -19.30
N ARG A 59 -2.13 7.30 -18.79
CA ARG A 59 -2.15 6.81 -17.40
C ARG A 59 -1.49 5.44 -17.18
N SER A 60 -0.98 4.80 -18.23
CA SER A 60 -0.29 3.50 -18.13
C SER A 60 1.18 3.60 -17.69
N GLY A 61 1.48 4.52 -16.77
CA GLY A 61 2.77 4.57 -16.07
C GLY A 61 2.83 3.52 -14.95
N PRO A 62 4.02 3.26 -14.37
CA PRO A 62 4.09 2.54 -13.10
C PRO A 62 3.41 3.36 -12.00
N VAL A 63 2.60 2.69 -11.17
CA VAL A 63 1.99 3.28 -9.97
C VAL A 63 3.06 3.96 -9.10
N GLY A 64 2.82 5.21 -8.71
CA GLY A 64 3.75 6.01 -7.88
C GLY A 64 3.05 6.85 -6.82
N GLU A 65 3.74 7.85 -6.26
CA GLU A 65 3.20 8.71 -5.19
C GLU A 65 1.90 9.42 -5.60
N ALA A 66 1.78 9.84 -6.87
CA ALA A 66 0.58 10.43 -7.45
C ALA A 66 -0.66 9.49 -7.42
N ASP A 67 -0.44 8.18 -7.29
CA ASP A 67 -1.48 7.17 -7.15
C ASP A 67 -1.75 6.75 -5.69
N GLY A 68 -1.07 7.35 -4.71
CA GLY A 68 -1.21 7.01 -3.30
C GLY A 68 -0.14 6.07 -2.73
N VAL A 69 0.97 5.84 -3.44
CA VAL A 69 2.15 5.18 -2.83
C VAL A 69 2.73 6.10 -1.75
N VAL A 70 3.01 5.55 -0.57
CA VAL A 70 3.45 6.31 0.60
C VAL A 70 4.98 6.27 0.74
N PRO A 71 5.67 7.42 0.77
CA PRO A 71 7.09 7.49 1.13
C PRO A 71 7.36 7.01 2.56
N GLU A 72 8.54 6.42 2.80
CA GLU A 72 8.95 5.99 4.14
C GLU A 72 8.97 7.17 5.14
N GLY A 73 8.41 6.96 6.33
CA GLY A 73 8.34 7.99 7.38
C GLY A 73 7.20 9.00 7.22
N THR A 74 6.30 8.84 6.25
CA THR A 74 5.13 9.72 6.08
C THR A 74 4.24 9.73 7.32
N THR A 75 3.88 10.93 7.76
CA THR A 75 2.94 11.21 8.85
C THR A 75 1.65 11.82 8.30
N VAL A 76 0.62 11.94 9.13
CA VAL A 76 -0.62 12.64 8.73
C VAL A 76 -0.47 14.16 8.61
N PHE A 77 0.71 14.73 8.89
CA PHE A 77 1.03 16.15 8.70
C PHE A 77 1.60 16.46 7.31
N ASP A 78 1.97 15.44 6.53
CA ASP A 78 2.61 15.59 5.23
C ASP A 78 1.61 15.89 4.10
N ASP A 79 1.01 17.09 4.14
CA ASP A 79 -0.01 17.58 3.19
C ASP A 79 0.43 17.60 1.70
N GLY A 80 1.73 17.41 1.41
CA GLY A 80 2.25 17.25 0.05
C GLY A 80 2.14 15.83 -0.50
N VAL A 81 1.96 14.80 0.34
CA VAL A 81 1.87 13.40 -0.07
C VAL A 81 0.43 13.09 -0.50
N PRO A 82 0.17 12.62 -1.74
CA PRO A 82 -1.20 12.41 -2.23
C PRO A 82 -2.01 11.41 -1.40
N ALA A 83 -1.36 10.39 -0.82
CA ALA A 83 -2.01 9.46 0.10
C ALA A 83 -2.53 10.11 1.39
N VAL A 84 -1.95 11.23 1.84
CA VAL A 84 -2.42 12.00 3.01
C VAL A 84 -3.40 13.09 2.57
N ALA A 85 -3.08 13.79 1.47
CA ALA A 85 -3.88 14.90 0.94
C ALA A 85 -5.26 14.46 0.42
N GLY A 86 -5.37 13.23 -0.07
CA GLY A 86 -6.61 12.62 -0.57
C GLY A 86 -7.49 11.97 0.50
N LEU A 87 -7.08 11.93 1.77
CA LEU A 87 -7.95 11.48 2.87
C LEU A 87 -9.12 12.45 3.06
N ASP A 88 -10.25 11.93 3.53
CA ASP A 88 -11.35 12.76 4.01
C ASP A 88 -10.85 13.79 5.04
N ALA A 89 -11.43 14.99 4.99
CA ALA A 89 -11.00 16.12 5.79
C ALA A 89 -11.27 15.92 7.29
N ALA A 90 -12.36 15.23 7.66
CA ALA A 90 -12.66 14.91 9.06
C ALA A 90 -11.74 13.78 9.56
N LEU A 91 -11.53 12.73 8.77
CA LEU A 91 -10.58 11.66 9.10
C LEU A 91 -9.16 12.22 9.32
N ARG A 92 -8.65 13.02 8.39
CA ARG A 92 -7.33 13.67 8.51
C ARG A 92 -7.25 14.61 9.72
N THR A 93 -8.35 15.24 10.13
CA THR A 93 -8.38 16.07 11.34
C THR A 93 -8.28 15.21 12.60
N ALA A 94 -9.11 14.17 12.72
CA ALA A 94 -9.08 13.24 13.87
C ALA A 94 -7.70 12.55 14.03
N LEU A 95 -7.08 12.16 12.91
CA LEU A 95 -5.72 11.59 12.90
C LEU A 95 -4.66 12.59 13.40
N ARG A 96 -4.78 13.89 13.09
CA ARG A 96 -3.85 14.93 13.55
C ARG A 96 -3.98 15.20 15.05
N GLU A 97 -5.20 15.20 15.57
CA GLU A 97 -5.46 15.30 17.01
C GLU A 97 -4.85 14.09 17.74
N ALA A 98 -5.17 12.87 17.29
CA ALA A 98 -4.62 11.63 17.84
C ALA A 98 -3.08 11.57 17.79
N ALA A 99 -2.47 11.94 16.66
CA ALA A 99 -1.01 11.95 16.51
C ALA A 99 -0.33 13.01 17.39
N THR A 100 -0.98 14.16 17.61
CA THR A 100 -0.47 15.21 18.51
C THR A 100 -0.43 14.72 19.96
N ASP A 101 -1.49 14.05 20.41
CA ASP A 101 -1.58 13.52 21.77
C ASP A 101 -0.69 12.28 21.96
N ALA A 102 -0.61 11.38 20.98
CA ALA A 102 0.28 10.21 21.00
C ALA A 102 1.77 10.60 21.12
N ALA A 103 2.18 11.70 20.47
CA ALA A 103 3.54 12.21 20.55
C ALA A 103 3.94 12.62 22.00
N ALA A 104 2.99 13.00 22.87
CA ALA A 104 3.26 13.25 24.28
C ALA A 104 3.68 12.00 25.07
N TYR A 105 3.36 10.81 24.54
CA TYR A 105 3.78 9.50 25.06
C TYR A 105 5.01 8.93 24.34
N GLY A 106 5.60 9.69 23.40
CA GLY A 106 6.73 9.24 22.56
C GLY A 106 6.33 8.29 21.43
N ILE A 107 5.05 8.26 21.06
CA ILE A 107 4.50 7.37 20.03
C ILE A 107 4.30 8.15 18.73
N ASP A 108 4.91 7.67 17.66
CA ASP A 108 4.88 8.28 16.32
C ASP A 108 3.86 7.55 15.43
N ILE A 109 2.81 8.25 14.99
CA ILE A 109 1.74 7.66 14.14
C ILE A 109 2.10 7.88 12.67
N ARG A 110 2.62 6.83 12.04
CA ARG A 110 2.99 6.80 10.62
C ARG A 110 1.87 6.26 9.75
N VAL A 111 1.74 6.82 8.55
CA VAL A 111 0.85 6.32 7.51
C VAL A 111 1.59 5.28 6.69
N ASN A 112 1.06 4.07 6.59
CA ASN A 112 1.55 3.01 5.69
C ASN A 112 0.84 3.05 4.33
N SER A 113 -0.45 3.37 4.34
CA SER A 113 -1.28 3.55 3.15
C SER A 113 -2.45 4.47 3.52
N GLY A 114 -2.76 5.44 2.66
CA GLY A 114 -3.84 6.39 2.87
C GLY A 114 -4.81 6.34 1.70
N TRP A 115 -5.14 7.49 1.12
CA TRP A 115 -5.84 7.53 -0.15
C TRP A 115 -5.08 6.79 -1.26
N ARG A 116 -5.81 6.06 -2.12
CA ARG A 116 -5.27 5.31 -3.27
C ARG A 116 -6.06 5.63 -4.53
N SER A 117 -5.39 5.70 -5.68
CA SER A 117 -6.08 5.77 -6.97
C SER A 117 -6.77 4.44 -7.30
N PRO A 118 -7.89 4.44 -8.06
CA PRO A 118 -8.53 3.21 -8.53
C PRO A 118 -7.55 2.25 -9.23
N ALA A 119 -6.64 2.79 -10.05
CA ALA A 119 -5.64 2.00 -10.77
C ALA A 119 -4.58 1.36 -9.85
N TYR A 120 -4.28 1.98 -8.70
CA TYR A 120 -3.46 1.36 -7.66
C TYR A 120 -4.25 0.25 -6.95
N GLN A 121 -5.51 0.49 -6.60
CA GLN A 121 -6.37 -0.52 -5.97
C GLN A 121 -6.53 -1.77 -6.86
N ASP A 122 -6.79 -1.59 -8.16
CA ASP A 122 -6.86 -2.69 -9.15
C ASP A 122 -5.55 -3.48 -9.25
N ARG A 123 -4.41 -2.81 -9.04
CA ARG A 123 -3.11 -3.49 -8.98
C ARG A 123 -2.97 -4.32 -7.71
N LEU A 124 -3.29 -3.74 -6.56
CA LEU A 124 -3.22 -4.44 -5.27
C LEU A 124 -4.14 -5.68 -5.27
N LEU A 125 -5.34 -5.57 -5.85
CA LEU A 125 -6.26 -6.72 -5.97
C LEU A 125 -5.66 -7.82 -6.86
N ARG A 126 -5.12 -7.48 -8.03
CA ARG A 126 -4.44 -8.46 -8.91
C ARG A 126 -3.22 -9.11 -8.25
N ASP A 127 -2.42 -8.33 -7.53
CA ASP A 127 -1.25 -8.83 -6.80
C ASP A 127 -1.70 -9.75 -5.63
N ALA A 128 -2.82 -9.45 -4.97
CA ALA A 128 -3.43 -10.30 -3.94
C ALA A 128 -4.03 -11.60 -4.51
N ILE A 129 -4.72 -11.56 -5.65
CA ILE A 129 -5.21 -12.76 -6.36
C ILE A 129 -4.03 -13.67 -6.72
N GLY A 130 -2.94 -13.10 -7.23
CA GLY A 130 -1.71 -13.86 -7.52
C GLY A 130 -1.05 -14.47 -6.28
N LYS A 131 -1.18 -13.83 -5.11
CA LYS A 131 -0.64 -14.29 -3.82
C LYS A 131 -1.50 -15.38 -3.16
N TYR A 132 -2.83 -15.23 -3.19
CA TYR A 132 -3.77 -16.07 -2.44
C TYR A 132 -4.47 -17.13 -3.31
N GLY A 133 -4.39 -17.03 -4.64
CA GLY A 133 -4.81 -18.05 -5.59
C GLY A 133 -6.24 -17.92 -6.12
N SER A 134 -7.07 -17.05 -5.54
CA SER A 134 -8.43 -16.74 -6.01
C SER A 134 -8.85 -15.32 -5.64
N GLU A 135 -9.89 -14.81 -6.31
CA GLU A 135 -10.60 -13.58 -5.92
C GLU A 135 -11.24 -13.72 -4.52
N GLU A 136 -11.79 -14.90 -4.20
CA GLU A 136 -12.44 -15.19 -2.92
C GLU A 136 -11.48 -15.07 -1.72
N GLU A 137 -10.28 -15.64 -1.80
CA GLU A 137 -9.28 -15.50 -0.73
C GLU A 137 -8.60 -14.12 -0.74
N ALA A 138 -8.51 -13.45 -1.90
CA ALA A 138 -7.99 -12.08 -1.99
C ALA A 138 -8.94 -11.04 -1.40
N ALA A 139 -10.26 -11.22 -1.55
CA ALA A 139 -11.30 -10.35 -1.00
C ALA A 139 -11.28 -10.27 0.54
N ARG A 140 -10.59 -11.19 1.20
CA ARG A 140 -10.33 -11.19 2.65
C ARG A 140 -9.21 -10.22 3.07
N TRP A 141 -8.57 -9.54 2.12
CA TRP A 141 -7.44 -8.62 2.37
C TRP A 141 -7.44 -7.37 1.48
N VAL A 142 -8.09 -7.42 0.31
CA VAL A 142 -8.08 -6.31 -0.66
C VAL A 142 -9.44 -6.20 -1.33
N ALA A 143 -10.12 -5.07 -1.09
CA ALA A 143 -11.38 -4.70 -1.74
C ALA A 143 -11.18 -4.29 -3.23
N THR A 144 -12.28 -4.18 -3.99
CA THR A 144 -12.25 -3.68 -5.37
C THR A 144 -12.01 -2.17 -5.43
N ALA A 145 -11.75 -1.62 -6.62
CA ALA A 145 -11.63 -0.17 -6.79
C ALA A 145 -12.93 0.59 -6.51
N GLU A 146 -14.10 -0.04 -6.71
CA GLU A 146 -15.42 0.54 -6.44
C GLU A 146 -15.76 0.58 -4.95
N THR A 147 -15.24 -0.36 -4.15
CA THR A 147 -15.65 -0.58 -2.75
C THR A 147 -14.61 -0.18 -1.72
N SER A 148 -13.32 -0.09 -2.10
CA SER A 148 -12.23 0.23 -1.19
C SER A 148 -12.40 1.60 -0.51
N PRO A 149 -12.48 1.66 0.83
CA PRO A 149 -12.53 2.92 1.58
C PRO A 149 -11.28 3.80 1.39
N HIS A 150 -10.16 3.23 0.93
CA HIS A 150 -8.97 4.00 0.56
C HIS A 150 -9.14 4.76 -0.76
N VAL A 151 -10.01 4.30 -1.66
CA VAL A 151 -10.28 5.00 -2.93
C VAL A 151 -11.20 6.21 -2.70
N SER A 152 -12.14 6.10 -1.76
CA SER A 152 -12.96 7.24 -1.31
C SER A 152 -12.23 8.19 -0.35
N GLY A 153 -11.15 7.74 0.30
CA GLY A 153 -10.38 8.50 1.28
C GLY A 153 -10.87 8.35 2.73
N ASP A 154 -11.80 7.42 2.98
CA ASP A 154 -12.44 7.18 4.27
C ASP A 154 -11.65 6.26 5.22
N ALA A 155 -10.52 5.68 4.75
CA ALA A 155 -9.66 4.79 5.54
C ALA A 155 -8.17 5.12 5.44
N VAL A 156 -7.44 4.68 6.47
CA VAL A 156 -5.98 4.77 6.57
C VAL A 156 -5.42 3.49 7.20
N ASP A 157 -4.30 3.02 6.65
CA ASP A 157 -3.47 1.96 7.22
C ASP A 157 -2.35 2.62 8.03
N LEU A 158 -2.32 2.38 9.34
CA LEU A 158 -1.35 3.00 10.26
C LEU A 158 -0.26 2.02 10.68
N GLY A 159 0.98 2.50 10.69
CA GLY A 159 2.17 1.70 10.93
C GLY A 159 2.46 1.42 12.40
N GLU A 160 3.34 0.44 12.61
CA GLU A 160 3.97 0.07 13.89
C GLU A 160 3.02 -0.50 14.99
N SER A 161 3.57 -1.40 15.80
CA SER A 161 2.83 -2.03 16.91
C SER A 161 2.39 -1.02 17.95
N ASP A 162 3.23 -0.03 18.21
CA ASP A 162 3.08 0.84 19.37
C ASP A 162 1.99 1.90 19.12
N ALA A 163 1.90 2.42 17.89
CA ALA A 163 0.81 3.29 17.46
C ALA A 163 -0.53 2.55 17.36
N THR A 164 -0.55 1.34 16.80
CA THR A 164 -1.78 0.52 16.74
C THR A 164 -2.24 0.05 18.12
N MET A 165 -1.33 -0.22 19.06
CA MET A 165 -1.65 -0.47 20.47
C MET A 165 -2.23 0.78 21.17
N TRP A 166 -1.61 1.95 20.98
CA TRP A 166 -2.11 3.20 21.57
C TRP A 166 -3.51 3.55 21.02
N LEU A 167 -3.72 3.41 19.71
CA LEU A 167 -5.02 3.65 19.08
C LEU A 167 -6.09 2.62 19.50
N ALA A 168 -5.71 1.39 19.87
CA ALA A 168 -6.66 0.43 20.43
C ALA A 168 -7.19 0.84 21.82
N GLU A 169 -6.43 1.61 22.60
CA GLU A 169 -6.85 2.15 23.90
C GLU A 169 -7.49 3.55 23.78
N HIS A 170 -6.93 4.43 22.94
CA HIS A 170 -7.27 5.86 22.88
C HIS A 170 -8.07 6.27 21.63
N GLY A 171 -8.03 5.51 20.54
CA GLY A 171 -8.55 5.90 19.22
C GLY A 171 -10.04 6.27 19.22
N ALA A 172 -10.86 5.59 20.02
CA ALA A 172 -12.29 5.88 20.15
C ALA A 172 -12.59 7.31 20.61
N ALA A 173 -11.71 7.96 21.38
CA ALA A 173 -11.87 9.35 21.81
C ALA A 173 -11.86 10.33 20.62
N TYR A 174 -11.15 9.99 19.54
CA TYR A 174 -11.07 10.74 18.29
C TYR A 174 -12.01 10.19 17.20
N GLY A 175 -12.79 9.15 17.52
CA GLY A 175 -13.59 8.40 16.55
C GLY A 175 -12.77 7.51 15.61
N LEU A 176 -11.48 7.32 15.85
CA LEU A 176 -10.62 6.44 15.04
C LEU A 176 -10.81 5.00 15.49
N CYS A 177 -11.40 4.18 14.62
CA CYS A 177 -11.76 2.81 14.96
C CYS A 177 -11.18 1.78 13.98
N PRO A 178 -10.58 0.69 14.48
CA PRO A 178 -10.22 -0.44 13.64
C PRO A 178 -11.48 -1.12 13.14
N VAL A 179 -11.48 -1.59 11.89
CA VAL A 179 -12.69 -2.12 11.24
C VAL A 179 -12.65 -3.64 11.06
N TYR A 180 -11.48 -4.21 10.76
CA TYR A 180 -11.30 -5.63 10.47
C TYR A 180 -10.34 -6.31 11.46
N ARG A 181 -10.72 -7.47 12.01
CA ARG A 181 -9.88 -8.18 13.00
C ARG A 181 -8.58 -8.75 12.43
N ASN A 182 -8.52 -9.04 11.14
CA ASN A 182 -7.32 -9.49 10.44
C ASN A 182 -6.39 -8.33 10.03
N GLU A 183 -6.85 -7.08 10.09
CA GLU A 183 -6.12 -5.88 9.66
C GLU A 183 -6.12 -4.83 10.80
N PRO A 184 -5.43 -5.09 11.94
CA PRO A 184 -5.40 -4.19 13.09
C PRO A 184 -4.76 -2.80 12.82
N TRP A 185 -4.23 -2.61 11.61
CA TRP A 185 -3.69 -1.36 11.09
C TRP A 185 -4.73 -0.53 10.31
N HIS A 186 -5.87 -1.09 9.88
CA HIS A 186 -6.89 -0.41 9.08
C HIS A 186 -7.88 0.35 9.98
N TYR A 187 -7.82 1.68 9.94
CA TYR A 187 -8.69 2.58 10.71
C TYR A 187 -9.61 3.41 9.80
N GLU A 188 -10.85 3.60 10.27
CA GLU A 188 -11.82 4.50 9.67
C GLU A 188 -12.39 5.46 10.72
N LEU A 189 -12.96 6.58 10.28
CA LEU A 189 -13.68 7.49 11.15
C LEU A 189 -15.09 6.95 11.49
N ARG A 190 -15.38 6.89 12.79
CA ARG A 190 -16.65 6.50 13.41
C ARG A 190 -16.96 7.53 14.50
N THR A 191 -17.56 8.66 14.12
CA THR A 191 -17.82 9.78 15.05
C THR A 191 -18.75 9.39 16.20
N GLU A 192 -19.57 8.36 16.01
CA GLU A 192 -20.42 7.74 17.05
C GLU A 192 -19.63 7.02 18.16
N ALA A 193 -18.33 6.77 17.97
CA ALA A 193 -17.46 6.20 19.00
C ALA A 193 -16.93 7.26 19.99
N ILE A 194 -17.01 8.56 19.64
CA ILE A 194 -16.51 9.67 20.48
C ILE A 194 -17.33 9.74 21.77
N GLY A 195 -16.64 9.63 22.91
CA GLY A 195 -17.29 9.52 24.24
C GLY A 195 -17.95 8.16 24.52
N GLY A 196 -17.75 7.18 23.64
CA GLY A 196 -18.28 5.83 23.74
C GLY A 196 -17.20 4.78 23.50
N ARG A 197 -17.45 3.85 22.56
CA ARG A 197 -16.51 2.82 22.14
C ARG A 197 -16.69 2.53 20.65
N CYS A 198 -15.66 1.99 20.01
CA CYS A 198 -15.76 1.56 18.63
C CYS A 198 -16.85 0.49 18.39
N PRO A 199 -17.49 0.49 17.20
CA PRO A 199 -18.38 -0.59 16.77
C PRO A 199 -17.67 -1.96 16.79
N PRO A 200 -18.41 -3.08 16.85
CA PRO A 200 -17.82 -4.41 16.72
C PRO A 200 -17.13 -4.58 15.36
N MET A 201 -15.84 -4.94 15.38
CA MET A 201 -15.09 -5.25 14.16
C MET A 201 -15.68 -6.43 13.37
N TYR A 202 -15.58 -6.36 12.05
CA TYR A 202 -15.78 -7.49 11.16
C TYR A 202 -14.65 -8.52 11.29
N ALA A 203 -14.83 -9.74 10.76
CA ALA A 203 -13.77 -10.75 10.78
C ALA A 203 -12.64 -10.39 9.80
N ASP A 204 -13.04 -10.08 8.57
CA ASP A 204 -12.27 -9.59 7.44
C ASP A 204 -13.25 -8.83 6.50
N PRO A 205 -12.78 -8.14 5.43
CA PRO A 205 -13.63 -7.34 4.56
C PRO A 205 -14.82 -8.09 3.92
N THR A 206 -14.76 -9.42 3.79
CA THR A 206 -15.87 -10.22 3.23
C THR A 206 -17.14 -10.22 4.10
N GLN A 207 -17.05 -9.75 5.34
CA GLN A 207 -18.19 -9.61 6.26
C GLN A 207 -18.78 -8.19 6.27
N ASP A 208 -18.15 -7.23 5.61
CA ASP A 208 -18.61 -5.85 5.52
C ASP A 208 -19.64 -5.71 4.38
N PRO A 209 -20.88 -5.25 4.66
CA PRO A 209 -21.90 -5.07 3.62
C PRO A 209 -21.51 -4.09 2.51
N ARG A 210 -20.53 -3.20 2.74
CA ARG A 210 -20.03 -2.25 1.74
C ARG A 210 -19.22 -2.93 0.63
N MET A 211 -18.69 -4.13 0.87
CA MET A 211 -17.79 -4.86 -0.03
C MET A 211 -18.52 -5.84 -0.97
N GLN A 212 -19.85 -5.83 -0.98
CA GLN A 212 -20.71 -6.86 -1.61
C GLN A 212 -21.27 -6.43 -2.98
N SER A 213 -20.49 -5.69 -3.78
CA SER A 213 -20.91 -5.10 -5.07
C SER A 213 -20.63 -5.99 -6.28
#